data_AF-A0A518WAC1-F1
#
_entry.id   AF-A0A518WAC1-F1
#
_cell.length_a   1.000
_cell.length_b   1.000
_cell.length_c   1.000
_cell.angle_alpha   90.00
_cell.angle_beta   90.00
_cell.angle_gamma   90.00
#
_symmetry.space_group_name_H-M   'P 1'
#
loop_
_entity.id
_entity.type
_entity.pdbx_description
1 polymer ?
#
loop_
_entity_poly.entity_id
_entity_poly.type
_entity_poly.pdbx_seq_one_letter_code
_entity_poly.pdbx_strand_id
1 'polypeptide(L)'
;MTAPMMLSDLRARVDLGVAWLDQHHPGWWRTDRPRDGDGGPIDVDNLSMSNTCYCVLGQLLGSFYRATITLDEAVAYGFDAATPAMPEEGEWMAAMRDEFEALTELWSQVIERRRAGVSEP
;
A
#
# COMPACT_ATOMS: atom_id res chain seq x y z
N MET A 1 -21.33 14.66 11.98
CA MET A 1 -21.68 13.23 12.01
C MET A 1 -21.12 12.62 10.74
N THR A 2 -19.94 12.02 10.77
CA THR A 2 -19.22 11.60 9.55
C THR A 2 -18.22 10.51 9.94
N ALA A 3 -18.64 9.25 9.92
CA ALA A 3 -17.76 8.13 10.30
C ALA A 3 -18.02 6.77 9.59
N PRO A 4 -19.15 6.48 8.92
CA PRO A 4 -19.27 5.22 8.18
C PRO A 4 -18.86 5.27 6.69
N MET A 5 -18.41 6.42 6.16
CA MET A 5 -17.94 6.54 4.76
C MET A 5 -16.44 6.25 4.55
N MET A 6 -15.60 6.23 5.60
CA MET A 6 -14.14 6.17 5.41
C MET A 6 -13.61 4.79 4.99
N LEU A 7 -14.00 3.71 5.67
CA LEU A 7 -13.38 2.38 5.45
C LEU A 7 -13.78 1.72 4.13
N SER A 8 -15.04 1.88 3.70
CA SER A 8 -15.52 1.34 2.42
C SER A 8 -14.80 1.97 1.23
N ASP A 9 -14.52 3.26 1.32
CA ASP A 9 -13.84 4.01 0.28
C ASP A 9 -12.36 3.59 0.21
N LEU A 10 -11.69 3.46 1.35
CA LEU A 10 -10.31 2.95 1.40
C LEU A 10 -10.21 1.53 0.82
N ARG A 11 -11.17 0.67 1.11
CA ARG A 11 -11.21 -0.69 0.54
C ARG A 11 -11.38 -0.65 -0.99
N ALA A 12 -12.27 0.19 -1.51
CA ALA A 12 -12.44 0.35 -2.95
C ALA A 12 -11.16 0.86 -3.63
N ARG A 13 -10.44 1.79 -2.98
CA ARG A 13 -9.13 2.26 -3.46
C ARG A 13 -8.10 1.14 -3.48
N VAL A 14 -7.99 0.35 -2.40
CA VAL A 14 -7.11 -0.82 -2.35
C VAL A 14 -7.45 -1.84 -3.44
N ASP A 15 -8.73 -2.11 -3.69
CA ASP A 15 -9.15 -3.01 -4.77
C ASP A 15 -8.70 -2.50 -6.16
N LEU A 16 -8.74 -1.19 -6.40
CA LEU A 16 -8.19 -0.57 -7.61
C LEU A 16 -6.66 -0.71 -7.68
N GLY A 17 -5.95 -0.48 -6.57
CA GLY A 17 -4.50 -0.68 -6.51
C GLY A 17 -4.09 -2.13 -6.75
N VAL A 18 -4.86 -3.08 -6.24
CA VAL A 18 -4.68 -4.52 -6.52
C VAL A 18 -4.83 -4.81 -8.00
N ALA A 19 -5.88 -4.30 -8.64
CA ALA A 19 -6.08 -4.48 -10.07
C ALA A 19 -4.96 -3.84 -10.90
N TRP A 20 -4.43 -2.70 -10.45
CA TRP A 20 -3.28 -2.04 -11.08
C TRP A 20 -2.00 -2.89 -10.94
N LEU A 21 -1.71 -3.42 -9.74
CA LEU A 21 -0.56 -4.29 -9.49
C LEU A 21 -0.64 -5.60 -10.27
N ASP A 22 -1.83 -6.18 -10.44
CA ASP A 22 -2.00 -7.40 -11.24
C ASP A 22 -1.66 -7.19 -12.70
N GLN A 23 -1.93 -6.00 -13.23
CA GLN A 23 -1.63 -5.64 -14.62
C GLN A 23 -0.15 -5.30 -14.82
N HIS A 24 0.46 -4.54 -13.89
CA HIS A 24 1.79 -3.96 -14.09
C HIS A 24 2.92 -4.75 -13.40
N HIS A 25 2.59 -5.47 -12.33
CA HIS A 25 3.53 -6.25 -11.54
C HIS A 25 3.00 -7.65 -11.22
N PRO A 26 2.77 -8.52 -12.23
CA PRO A 26 2.26 -9.87 -12.01
C PRO A 26 3.07 -10.63 -10.94
N GLY A 27 2.37 -11.26 -10.00
CA GLY A 27 3.01 -11.98 -8.89
C GLY A 27 3.63 -11.11 -7.80
N TRP A 28 3.30 -9.80 -7.74
CA TRP A 28 3.75 -8.85 -6.72
C TRP A 28 3.62 -9.34 -5.26
N TRP A 29 2.59 -10.12 -4.96
CA TRP A 29 2.31 -10.62 -3.61
C TRP A 29 3.20 -11.80 -3.20
N ARG A 30 3.94 -12.43 -4.13
CA ARG A 30 4.74 -13.64 -3.87
C ARG A 30 5.91 -13.36 -2.93
N THR A 31 6.21 -14.34 -2.08
CA THR A 31 7.34 -14.28 -1.12
C THR A 31 8.68 -14.62 -1.77
N ASP A 32 8.68 -15.31 -2.90
CA ASP A 32 9.87 -15.77 -3.63
C ASP A 32 10.25 -14.87 -4.81
N ARG A 33 9.63 -13.67 -4.91
CA ARG A 33 9.93 -12.73 -5.98
C ARG A 33 11.43 -12.34 -5.95
N PRO A 34 12.13 -12.38 -7.10
CA PRO A 34 13.50 -11.90 -7.18
C PRO A 34 13.60 -10.45 -6.74
N ARG A 35 14.68 -10.11 -6.02
CA ARG A 35 15.01 -8.70 -5.80
C ARG A 35 15.45 -8.09 -7.13
N ASP A 36 14.84 -6.97 -7.50
CA ASP A 36 15.18 -6.19 -8.68
C ASP A 36 15.59 -4.79 -8.22
N GLY A 37 16.89 -4.50 -8.32
CA GLY A 37 17.50 -3.35 -7.64
C GLY A 37 17.30 -3.42 -6.12
N ASP A 38 16.67 -2.38 -5.56
CA ASP A 38 16.36 -2.27 -4.13
C ASP A 38 14.97 -2.84 -3.77
N GLY A 39 14.16 -3.22 -4.76
CA GLY A 39 12.81 -3.78 -4.56
C GLY A 39 12.81 -5.29 -4.44
N GLY A 40 11.79 -5.88 -3.82
CA GLY A 40 11.73 -7.31 -3.54
C GLY A 40 10.37 -7.83 -3.08
N PRO A 41 10.34 -8.99 -2.41
CA PRO A 41 9.11 -9.52 -1.83
C PRO A 41 8.63 -8.58 -0.72
N ILE A 42 7.33 -8.34 -0.67
CA ILE A 42 6.72 -7.49 0.36
C ILE A 42 6.79 -8.21 1.70
N ASP A 43 7.46 -7.61 2.67
CA ASP A 43 7.43 -7.99 4.06
C ASP A 43 6.20 -7.36 4.73
N VAL A 44 5.23 -8.22 5.09
CA VAL A 44 3.96 -7.81 5.68
C VAL A 44 4.16 -7.32 7.12
N ASP A 45 5.13 -7.90 7.85
CA ASP A 45 5.40 -7.52 9.24
C ASP A 45 6.02 -6.11 9.35
N ASN A 46 6.70 -5.69 8.28
CA ASN A 46 7.29 -4.35 8.15
C ASN A 46 6.48 -3.43 7.24
N LEU A 47 5.29 -3.82 6.78
CA LEU A 47 4.47 -2.99 5.88
C LEU A 47 4.01 -1.73 6.60
N SER A 48 4.22 -0.57 5.98
CA SER A 48 3.74 0.71 6.50
C SER A 48 3.41 1.65 5.36
N MET A 49 2.12 1.95 5.19
CA MET A 49 1.68 2.89 4.17
C MET A 49 2.15 4.31 4.47
N SER A 50 2.36 4.69 5.73
CA SER A 50 2.97 5.99 6.09
C SER A 50 4.45 6.14 5.70
N ASN A 51 5.11 5.10 5.17
CA ASN A 51 6.53 5.15 4.86
C ASN A 51 6.80 4.85 3.38
N THR A 52 7.47 5.77 2.69
CA THR A 52 7.74 5.66 1.24
C THR A 52 8.61 4.47 0.83
N CYS A 53 9.36 3.87 1.76
CA CYS A 53 10.20 2.69 1.52
C CYS A 53 9.54 1.39 2.01
N TYR A 54 8.72 1.46 3.05
CA TYR A 54 8.05 0.29 3.63
C TYR A 54 6.59 0.11 3.20
N CYS A 55 6.03 1.02 2.41
CA CYS A 55 4.72 0.83 1.75
C CYS A 55 4.82 -0.19 0.60
N VAL A 56 3.68 -0.59 0.04
CA VAL A 56 3.61 -1.61 -1.02
C VAL A 56 4.52 -1.28 -2.21
N LEU A 57 4.42 -0.09 -2.78
CA LEU A 57 5.26 0.33 -3.91
C LEU A 57 6.73 0.49 -3.50
N GLY A 58 6.96 0.98 -2.28
CA GLY A 58 8.29 1.12 -1.69
C GLY A 58 9.03 -0.21 -1.62
N GLN A 59 8.40 -1.24 -1.08
CA GLN A 59 9.02 -2.56 -0.98
C GLN A 59 9.12 -3.25 -2.34
N LEU A 60 8.14 -3.06 -3.23
CA LEU A 60 8.15 -3.69 -4.56
C LEU A 60 9.21 -3.11 -5.50
N LEU A 61 9.46 -1.80 -5.43
CA LEU A 61 10.31 -1.07 -6.39
C LEU A 61 11.57 -0.48 -5.75
N GLY A 62 11.71 -0.62 -4.43
CA GLY A 62 12.76 -0.01 -3.61
C GLY A 62 12.46 1.42 -3.17
N SER A 63 11.45 2.06 -3.74
CA SER A 63 10.95 3.38 -3.35
C SER A 63 9.59 3.65 -3.98
N PHE A 64 8.68 4.27 -3.23
CA PHE A 64 7.39 4.75 -3.74
C PHE A 64 7.54 5.61 -5.00
N TYR A 65 8.56 6.48 -5.05
CA TYR A 65 8.79 7.40 -6.17
C TYR A 65 9.31 6.74 -7.45
N ARG A 66 9.62 5.44 -7.43
CA ARG A 66 9.98 4.68 -8.63
C ARG A 66 8.77 4.13 -9.38
N ALA A 67 7.57 4.21 -8.80
CA ALA A 67 6.35 3.77 -9.47
C ALA A 67 6.02 4.68 -10.65
N THR A 68 5.61 4.10 -11.77
CA THR A 68 5.19 4.83 -12.98
C THR A 68 3.74 5.28 -12.88
N ILE A 69 3.36 5.88 -11.76
CA ILE A 69 2.04 6.44 -11.50
C ILE A 69 2.18 7.84 -10.91
N THR A 70 1.21 8.70 -11.17
CA THR A 70 1.16 10.02 -10.51
C THR A 70 0.78 9.88 -9.03
N LEU A 71 1.05 10.91 -8.23
CA LEU A 71 0.66 10.92 -6.81
C LEU A 71 -0.85 10.81 -6.63
N ASP A 72 -1.63 11.50 -7.46
CA ASP A 72 -3.09 11.46 -7.40
C ASP A 72 -3.64 10.06 -7.73
N GLU A 73 -3.06 9.39 -8.72
CA GLU A 73 -3.40 8.00 -9.04
C GLU A 73 -2.99 7.06 -7.90
N ALA A 74 -1.80 7.26 -7.31
CA ALA A 74 -1.35 6.48 -6.18
C ALA A 74 -2.34 6.56 -5.00
N VAL A 75 -2.80 7.76 -4.66
CA VAL A 75 -3.82 7.98 -3.62
C VAL A 75 -5.15 7.32 -4.01
N ALA A 76 -5.59 7.49 -5.27
CA ALA A 76 -6.82 6.86 -5.77
C ALA A 76 -6.77 5.33 -5.76
N TYR A 77 -5.57 4.75 -5.84
CA TYR A 77 -5.30 3.31 -5.78
C TYR A 77 -4.92 2.80 -4.38
N GLY A 78 -5.03 3.67 -3.36
CA GLY A 78 -4.76 3.29 -1.98
C GLY A 78 -3.28 3.05 -1.68
N PHE A 79 -2.37 3.56 -2.51
CA PHE A 79 -0.92 3.57 -2.28
C PHE A 79 -0.45 4.79 -1.49
N ASP A 80 -1.36 5.51 -0.83
CA ASP A 80 -1.05 6.76 -0.14
C ASP A 80 0.12 6.55 0.85
N ALA A 81 1.15 7.38 0.71
CA ALA A 81 2.31 7.37 1.58
C ALA A 81 2.69 8.77 2.04
N ALA A 82 2.99 8.91 3.33
CA ALA A 82 3.31 10.20 3.91
C ALA A 82 4.53 10.81 3.19
N THR A 83 4.31 11.94 2.52
CA THR A 83 5.40 12.73 1.96
C THR A 83 6.11 13.49 3.08
N PRO A 84 7.45 13.64 3.04
CA PRO A 84 8.22 14.30 4.08
C PRO A 84 7.98 15.83 4.19
N ALA A 85 7.10 16.41 3.36
CA ALA A 85 6.84 17.84 3.32
C ALA A 85 5.64 18.29 4.19
N MET A 86 5.02 17.38 4.93
CA MET A 86 3.82 17.69 5.72
C MET A 86 4.20 18.40 7.03
N PRO A 87 3.59 19.55 7.35
CA PRO A 87 3.89 20.28 8.59
C PRO A 87 3.52 19.46 9.83
N GLU A 88 4.37 19.56 10.85
CA GLU A 88 4.18 18.94 12.15
C GLU A 88 3.03 19.64 12.90
N GLU A 89 2.06 18.84 13.36
CA GLU A 89 1.05 19.12 14.40
C GLU A 89 -0.34 19.65 13.99
N GLY A 90 -1.36 18.85 14.33
CA GLY A 90 -2.79 19.17 14.24
C GLY A 90 -3.70 17.93 14.21
N GLU A 91 -5.01 18.11 14.41
CA GLU A 91 -6.02 17.02 14.29
C GLU A 91 -6.00 16.34 12.91
N TRP A 92 -5.56 17.08 11.88
CA TRP A 92 -5.37 16.56 10.53
C TRP A 92 -4.31 15.45 10.45
N MET A 93 -3.24 15.53 11.26
CA MET A 93 -2.22 14.47 11.34
C MET A 93 -2.74 13.21 12.04
N ALA A 94 -3.69 13.34 12.98
CA ALA A 94 -4.32 12.19 13.61
C ALA A 94 -5.23 11.46 12.61
N ALA A 95 -6.08 12.21 11.88
CA ALA A 95 -6.93 11.63 10.85
C ALA A 95 -6.13 10.95 9.72
N MET A 96 -5.02 11.55 9.28
CA MET A 96 -4.14 10.93 8.28
C MET A 96 -3.43 9.69 8.81
N ARG A 97 -3.04 9.69 10.09
CA ARG A 97 -2.45 8.50 10.73
C ARG A 97 -3.44 7.34 10.74
N ASP A 98 -4.69 7.59 11.12
CA ASP A 98 -5.74 6.57 11.12
C ASP A 98 -5.99 6.04 9.70
N GLU A 99 -5.96 6.91 8.68
CA GLU A 99 -6.08 6.50 7.27
C GLU A 99 -4.90 5.61 6.83
N PHE A 100 -3.65 5.98 7.16
CA PHE A 100 -2.47 5.15 6.85
C PHE A 100 -2.47 3.81 7.59
N GLU A 101 -2.92 3.78 8.85
CA GLU A 101 -3.05 2.54 9.62
C GLU A 101 -4.10 1.62 8.98
N ALA A 102 -5.27 2.17 8.64
CA ALA A 102 -6.32 1.41 7.95
C ALA A 102 -5.86 0.89 6.58
N LEU A 103 -5.16 1.70 5.78
CA LEU A 103 -4.58 1.26 4.51
C LEU A 103 -3.52 0.18 4.70
N THR A 104 -2.68 0.30 5.73
CA THR A 104 -1.67 -0.72 6.08
C THR A 104 -2.35 -2.05 6.40
N GLU A 105 -3.37 -2.03 7.24
CA GLU A 105 -4.12 -3.24 7.60
C GLU A 105 -4.80 -3.87 6.37
N LEU A 106 -5.46 -3.07 5.54
CA LEU A 106 -6.13 -3.55 4.33
C LEU A 106 -5.14 -4.20 3.36
N TRP A 107 -3.99 -3.58 3.12
CA TRP A 107 -2.96 -4.14 2.25
C TRP A 107 -2.36 -5.43 2.81
N SER A 108 -2.06 -5.47 4.11
CA SER A 108 -1.58 -6.68 4.79
C SER A 108 -2.56 -7.83 4.59
N GLN A 109 -3.85 -7.61 4.86
CA GLN A 109 -4.90 -8.62 4.69
C GLN A 109 -5.02 -9.09 3.22
N VAL A 110 -4.88 -8.19 2.24
CA VAL A 110 -4.93 -8.56 0.82
C VAL A 110 -3.74 -9.43 0.44
N ILE A 111 -2.53 -9.05 0.84
CA ILE A 111 -1.29 -9.78 0.54
C ILE A 111 -1.36 -11.18 1.15
N GLU A 112 -1.72 -11.28 2.42
CA GLU A 112 -1.85 -12.56 3.13
C GLU A 112 -2.91 -13.46 2.51
N ARG A 113 -4.09 -12.90 2.17
CA ARG A 113 -5.14 -13.67 1.49
C ARG A 113 -4.67 -14.21 0.14
N ARG A 114 -3.92 -13.43 -0.63
CA ARG A 114 -3.37 -13.91 -1.91
C ARG A 114 -2.32 -15.00 -1.72
N ARG A 115 -1.46 -14.88 -0.72
CA ARG A 115 -0.47 -15.92 -0.36
C ARG A 115 -1.15 -17.21 0.09
N ALA A 116 -2.17 -17.10 0.93
CA ALA A 116 -2.93 -18.25 1.41
C ALA A 116 -3.72 -18.94 0.28
N GLY A 117 -4.31 -18.16 -0.64
CA GLY A 117 -5.01 -18.68 -1.82
C GLY A 117 -4.12 -19.36 -2.87
N VAL A 118 -2.79 -19.28 -2.73
CA VAL A 118 -1.81 -20.03 -3.54
C VAL A 118 -1.23 -21.22 -2.77
N SER A 119 -1.53 -21.35 -1.48
CA SER A 119 -1.05 -22.44 -0.64
C SER A 119 -1.85 -23.75 -0.79
N GLU A 120 -2.62 -23.91 -1.87
CA GLU A 120 -3.25 -25.19 -2.23
C GLU A 120 -2.40 -25.92 -3.29
N PRO A 121 -1.92 -27.16 -3.01
CA PRO A 121 -1.10 -27.97 -3.91
C PRO A 121 -1.86 -28.56 -5.11
#